data_AF-A0A8I0VFX8-F1
#
_entry.id   AF-A0A8I0VFX8-F1
#
_cell.length_a   1.000
_cell.length_b   1.000
_cell.length_c   1.000
_cell.angle_alpha   90.00
_cell.angle_beta   90.00
_cell.angle_gamma   90.00
#
_symmetry.space_group_name_H-M   'P 1'
#
loop_
_entity.id
_entity.type
_entity.pdbx_description
1 polymer ?
#
loop_
_entity_poly.entity_id
_entity_poly.type
_entity_poly.pdbx_seq_one_letter_code
_entity_poly.pdbx_strand_id
1 'polypeptide(L)'
;MAIQVSNEGDSVVVVLEERFNFEIHREFRDVYAKSPPDKRFVLDMKKVEYLDSSALGMLLLLREYAGGDKCNVHIINCKPTVERIFKVANFDRLFKLS
;
A
#
# COMPACT_ATOMS: atom_id res chain seq x y z
N MET A 1 17.03 -0.06 1.01
CA MET A 1 15.80 -0.43 0.30
C MET A 1 14.66 0.18 1.05
N ALA A 2 13.82 0.96 0.37
CA ALA A 2 12.74 1.67 1.04
C ALA A 2 11.48 0.80 1.20
N ILE A 3 11.46 -0.34 0.52
CA ILE A 3 10.42 -1.36 0.61
C ILE A 3 11.04 -2.75 0.74
N GLN A 4 10.40 -3.61 1.54
CA GLN A 4 10.72 -5.04 1.60
C GLN A 4 9.51 -5.84 1.14
N VAL A 5 9.75 -6.89 0.35
CA VAL A 5 8.68 -7.72 -0.20
C VAL A 5 8.85 -9.16 0.25
N SER A 6 7.79 -9.73 0.80
CA SER A 6 7.70 -11.15 1.12
C SER A 6 6.49 -11.75 0.41
N ASN A 7 6.72 -12.86 -0.28
CA ASN A 7 5.65 -13.64 -0.91
C ASN A 7 5.26 -14.78 0.03
N GLU A 8 4.09 -14.68 0.64
CA GLU A 8 3.54 -15.71 1.54
C GLU A 8 2.36 -16.39 0.85
N GLY A 9 2.65 -17.45 0.11
CA GLY A 9 1.65 -18.22 -0.64
C GLY A 9 0.87 -17.33 -1.63
N ASP A 10 -0.37 -17.04 -1.27
CA ASP A 10 -1.32 -16.23 -2.05
C ASP A 10 -1.31 -14.73 -1.68
N SER A 11 -0.43 -14.33 -0.77
CA SER A 11 -0.29 -12.94 -0.34
C SER A 11 1.09 -12.36 -0.66
N VAL A 12 1.12 -11.10 -1.06
CA VAL A 12 2.32 -10.28 -1.23
C VAL A 12 2.34 -9.26 -0.12
N VAL A 13 3.26 -9.43 0.83
CA VAL A 13 3.47 -8.51 1.95
C VAL A 13 4.52 -7.49 1.54
N VAL A 14 4.15 -6.21 1.56
CA VAL A 14 5.03 -5.08 1.26
C VAL A 14 5.20 -4.27 2.54
N VAL A 15 6.40 -4.32 3.10
CA VAL A 15 6.77 -3.53 4.27
C VAL A 15 7.34 -2.20 3.81
N LEU A 16 6.71 -1.11 4.24
CA LEU A 16 7.11 0.25 3.90
C LEU A 16 7.94 0.84 5.05
N GLU A 17 9.02 1.53 4.70
CA GLU A 17 9.87 2.24 5.68
C GLU A 17 9.24 3.61 6.08
N GLU A 18 9.98 4.45 6.80
CA GLU A 18 9.46 5.66 7.48
C GLU A 18 8.71 6.66 6.60
N ARG A 19 9.06 6.76 5.31
CA ARG A 19 8.46 7.71 4.38
C ARG A 19 7.90 6.99 3.17
N PHE A 20 6.59 7.14 2.97
CA PHE A 20 5.94 6.77 1.72
C PHE A 20 5.69 8.05 0.90
N ASN A 21 6.57 8.30 -0.06
CA ASN A 21 6.54 9.49 -0.92
C ASN A 21 6.91 9.10 -2.36
N PHE A 22 7.05 10.10 -3.22
CA PHE A 22 7.41 9.90 -4.62
C PHE A 22 8.77 9.20 -4.83
N GLU A 23 9.71 9.27 -3.89
CA GLU A 23 11.04 8.68 -4.05
C GLU A 23 10.98 7.16 -4.18
N ILE A 24 10.01 6.54 -3.50
CA ILE A 24 9.85 5.09 -3.46
C ILE A 24 8.87 4.57 -4.52
N HIS A 25 8.36 5.46 -5.40
CA HIS A 25 7.30 5.11 -6.35
C HIS A 25 7.70 4.03 -7.35
N ARG A 26 8.93 4.12 -7.83
CA ARG A 26 9.43 3.23 -8.87
C ARG A 26 9.59 1.82 -8.31
N GLU A 27 10.18 1.74 -7.12
CA GLU A 27 10.36 0.48 -6.40
C GLU A 27 9.00 -0.14 -6.09
N PHE A 28 8.04 0.65 -5.56
CA PHE A 28 6.69 0.16 -5.23
C PHE A 28 5.94 -0.35 -6.46
N ARG A 29 6.05 0.36 -7.59
CA ARG A 29 5.45 -0.06 -8.87
C ARG A 29 6.02 -1.37 -9.39
N ASP A 30 7.34 -1.53 -9.33
CA ASP A 30 7.99 -2.75 -9.78
C ASP A 30 7.56 -3.97 -8.94
N VAL A 31 7.25 -3.78 -7.66
CA VAL A 31 6.79 -4.85 -6.77
C VAL A 31 5.44 -5.41 -7.17
N TYR A 32 4.43 -4.56 -7.30
CA TYR A 32 3.10 -5.03 -7.65
C TYR A 32 3.01 -5.45 -9.13
N ALA A 33 3.78 -4.82 -10.03
CA ALA A 33 3.80 -5.20 -11.44
C ALA A 33 4.42 -6.58 -11.70
N LYS A 34 5.30 -7.05 -10.81
CA LYS A 34 5.89 -8.40 -10.85
C LYS A 34 5.01 -9.46 -10.17
N SER A 35 3.92 -9.04 -9.53
CA SER A 35 3.01 -9.91 -8.79
C SER A 35 1.70 -10.08 -9.57
N PRO A 36 1.06 -11.26 -9.55
CA PRO A 36 -0.24 -11.41 -10.20
C PRO A 36 -1.29 -10.46 -9.60
N PRO A 37 -2.16 -9.85 -10.42
CA PRO A 37 -3.16 -8.88 -9.98
C PRO A 37 -4.25 -9.48 -9.06
N ASP A 38 -4.46 -10.79 -9.15
CA ASP A 38 -5.43 -11.57 -8.38
C ASP A 38 -4.93 -11.92 -6.96
N LYS A 39 -3.65 -11.70 -6.65
CA LYS A 39 -3.10 -11.94 -5.32
C LYS A 39 -3.61 -10.94 -4.28
N ARG A 40 -3.57 -11.38 -3.02
CA ARG A 40 -3.78 -10.48 -1.87
C ARG A 40 -2.56 -9.62 -1.65
N PHE A 41 -2.71 -8.30 -1.66
CA PHE A 41 -1.64 -7.37 -1.29
C PHE A 41 -1.81 -6.93 0.15
N VAL A 42 -0.76 -7.04 0.95
CA VAL A 42 -0.75 -6.59 2.35
C VAL A 42 0.33 -5.53 2.49
N LEU A 43 -0.06 -4.30 2.78
CA LEU A 43 0.84 -3.18 2.99
C LEU A 43 1.05 -2.98 4.49
N ASP A 44 2.26 -3.27 4.98
CA ASP A 44 2.62 -3.05 6.38
C ASP A 44 3.15 -1.63 6.57
N MET A 45 2.36 -0.82 7.28
CA MET A 45 2.62 0.60 7.55
C MET A 45 3.32 0.81 8.92
N LYS A 46 3.77 -0.25 9.60
CA LYS A 46 4.29 -0.19 10.98
C LYS A 46 5.39 0.87 11.19
N LYS A 47 6.27 1.06 10.20
CA LYS A 47 7.34 2.06 10.28
C LYS A 47 6.96 3.41 9.68
N VAL A 48 5.94 3.45 8.81
CA VAL A 48 5.54 4.65 8.07
C VAL A 48 5.09 5.74 9.03
N GLU A 49 5.73 6.90 8.97
CA GLU A 49 5.39 8.08 9.76
C GLU A 49 4.83 9.20 8.90
N TYR A 50 5.18 9.21 7.61
CA TYR A 50 4.82 10.26 6.69
C TYR A 50 4.33 9.69 5.35
N LEU A 51 3.24 10.28 4.86
CA LEU A 51 2.60 9.94 3.60
C LEU A 51 2.17 11.24 2.89
N ASP A 52 2.48 11.37 1.61
CA ASP A 52 2.10 12.53 0.79
C ASP A 52 1.01 12.21 -0.25
N SER A 53 0.60 13.23 -1.01
CA SER A 53 -0.40 13.08 -2.06
C SER A 53 0.03 12.13 -3.18
N SER A 54 1.34 12.00 -3.44
CA SER A 54 1.86 11.10 -4.46
C SER A 54 1.71 9.63 -4.05
N ALA A 55 1.94 9.33 -2.76
CA ALA A 55 1.73 8.01 -2.19
C ALA A 55 0.25 7.58 -2.19
N LEU A 56 -0.67 8.51 -1.91
CA LEU A 56 -2.10 8.25 -2.06
C LEU A 56 -2.46 7.87 -3.50
N GLY A 57 -1.94 8.61 -4.49
CA GLY A 57 -2.14 8.29 -5.91
C GLY A 57 -1.62 6.89 -6.27
N MET A 58 -0.47 6.49 -5.73
CA MET A 58 0.08 5.15 -5.97
C MET A 58 -0.76 4.02 -5.41
N LEU A 59 -1.36 4.22 -4.24
CA LEU A 59 -2.26 3.23 -3.67
C LEU A 59 -3.50 3.03 -4.56
N LEU A 60 -4.00 4.09 -5.19
CA LEU A 60 -5.08 3.98 -6.18
C LEU A 60 -4.66 3.18 -7.40
N LEU A 61 -3.45 3.39 -7.91
CA LEU A 61 -2.92 2.61 -9.03
C LEU A 61 -2.76 1.12 -8.68
N LEU A 62 -2.29 0.82 -7.46
CA LEU A 62 -2.26 -0.55 -6.95
C LEU A 62 -3.66 -1.15 -6.87
N ARG A 63 -4.65 -0.39 -6.37
CA ARG A 63 -6.05 -0.82 -6.32
C ARG A 63 -6.59 -1.14 -7.70
N GLU A 64 -6.38 -0.27 -8.68
CA GLU A 64 -6.79 -0.54 -10.07
C GLU A 64 -6.11 -1.80 -10.63
N TYR A 65 -4.80 -1.94 -10.40
CA TYR A 65 -4.05 -3.13 -10.83
C TYR A 65 -4.58 -4.41 -10.19
N ALA A 66 -4.87 -4.38 -8.88
CA ALA A 66 -5.32 -5.53 -8.10
C ALA A 66 -6.82 -5.88 -8.31
N GLY A 67 -7.50 -5.28 -9.30
CA GLY A 67 -8.89 -5.60 -9.64
C GLY A 67 -9.92 -4.54 -9.24
N GLY A 68 -9.51 -3.31 -8.98
CA GLY A 68 -10.39 -2.16 -8.77
C GLY A 68 -11.31 -2.32 -7.56
N ASP A 69 -12.62 -2.37 -7.77
CA ASP A 69 -13.60 -2.56 -6.70
C ASP A 69 -13.53 -3.93 -6.02
N LYS A 70 -12.97 -4.93 -6.72
CA LYS A 70 -12.74 -6.28 -6.17
C LYS A 70 -11.33 -6.46 -5.63
N CYS A 71 -10.57 -5.38 -5.46
CA CYS A 71 -9.18 -5.48 -5.05
C CYS A 71 -9.05 -6.16 -3.68
N ASN A 72 -8.04 -7.00 -3.55
CA ASN A 72 -7.70 -7.67 -2.29
C ASN A 72 -6.49 -6.99 -1.64
N VAL A 73 -6.60 -5.67 -1.45
CA VAL A 73 -5.54 -4.84 -0.85
C VAL A 73 -5.90 -4.56 0.61
N HIS A 74 -4.99 -4.92 1.51
CA HIS A 74 -5.09 -4.72 2.94
C HIS A 74 -3.96 -3.80 3.40
N ILE A 75 -4.27 -2.84 4.26
CA ILE A 75 -3.28 -1.96 4.87
C ILE A 75 -3.31 -2.25 6.37
N ILE A 76 -2.17 -2.63 6.93
CA ILE A 76 -2.05 -3.06 8.32
C ILE A 76 -1.06 -2.19 9.11
N ASN A 77 -1.18 -2.20 10.43
CA ASN A 77 -0.27 -1.54 11.36
C ASN A 77 -0.13 -0.03 11.10
N CYS A 78 -1.22 0.64 10.69
CA CYS A 78 -1.20 2.08 10.51
C CYS A 78 -1.00 2.81 11.84
N LYS A 79 -0.06 3.75 11.88
CA LYS A 79 0.02 4.71 12.99
C LYS A 79 -1.17 5.68 12.92
N PRO A 80 -1.64 6.24 14.06
CA PRO A 80 -2.78 7.17 14.10
C PRO A 80 -2.64 8.38 13.15
N THR A 81 -1.42 8.86 12.92
CA THR A 81 -1.13 9.93 11.96
C THR A 81 -1.46 9.52 10.52
N VAL A 82 -1.04 8.33 10.12
CA VAL A 82 -1.28 7.76 8.79
C VAL A 82 -2.76 7.44 8.61
N GLU A 83 -3.42 6.86 9.63
CA GLU A 83 -4.86 6.63 9.60
C GLU A 83 -5.67 7.91 9.40
N ARG A 84 -5.26 9.01 10.06
CA ARG A 84 -5.92 10.30 9.90
C ARG A 84 -5.80 10.82 8.46
N ILE A 85 -4.62 10.67 7.84
CA ILE A 85 -4.42 11.01 6.43
C ILE A 85 -5.36 10.19 5.54
N PHE A 86 -5.44 8.88 5.74
CA PHE A 86 -6.35 8.03 4.97
C PHE A 86 -7.83 8.42 5.14
N LYS A 87 -8.28 8.71 6.36
CA LYS A 87 -9.64 9.16 6.62
C LYS A 87 -9.96 10.50 5.96
N VAL A 88 -9.04 11.48 6.03
CA VAL A 88 -9.23 12.78 5.37
C VAL A 88 -9.29 12.62 3.85
N ALA A 89 -8.53 11.67 3.29
CA ALA A 89 -8.55 11.35 1.87
C ALA A 89 -9.71 10.42 1.44
N ASN A 90 -10.55 9.93 2.37
CA ASN A 90 -11.57 8.90 2.16
C ASN A 90 -11.04 7.52 1.69
N PHE A 91 -9.78 7.21 1.98
CA PHE A 91 -9.14 5.94 1.60
C PHE A 91 -9.56 4.79 2.51
N ASP A 92 -10.09 5.09 3.70
CA ASP A 92 -10.72 4.11 4.60
C ASP A 92 -11.94 3.41 3.97
N ARG A 93 -12.54 4.01 2.93
CA ARG A 93 -13.63 3.40 2.15
C ARG A 93 -13.14 2.57 0.96
N LEU A 94 -11.91 2.81 0.52
CA LEU A 94 -11.32 2.17 -0.66
C LEU A 94 -10.46 0.95 -0.29
N PHE A 95 -9.87 0.96 0.90
CA PHE A 95 -8.96 -0.06 1.39
C PHE A 95 -9.43 -0.62 2.72
N LYS A 96 -9.11 -1.90 2.98
CA LYS A 96 -9.31 -2.49 4.30
C LYS A 96 -8.14 -2.09 5.20
N LEU A 97 -8.40 -1.18 6.14
CA LEU A 97 -7.46 -0.79 7.19
C LEU A 97 -7.62 -1.76 8.38
N SER A 98 -6.53 -2.26 8.97
CA SER A 98 -6.55 -3.21 10.10
C SER A 98 -5.43 -2.98 11.11
#